data_AF-A0A7C2RJ37-F1
#
_entry.id   AF-A0A7C2RJ37-F1
#
_cell.length_a   1.000
_cell.length_b   1.000
_cell.length_c   1.000
_cell.angle_alpha   90.00
_cell.angle_beta   90.00
_cell.angle_gamma   90.00
#
_symmetry.space_group_name_H-M   'P 1'
#
loop_
_entity.id
_entity.type
_entity.pdbx_description
1 polymer ?
#
loop_
_entity_poly.entity_id
_entity_poly.type
_entity_poly.pdbx_seq_one_letter_code
_entity_poly.pdbx_strand_id
1 'polypeptide(L)'
;MSPFTGSLDPEASAWATVEVDTSSLPPGPGPFTGHVDVYLKYASRNISGSPAGQDLDGSPTRVTVEVSEPQPYFELSAVPSAQTVTLGGQAVTTTYSVIADFFNGCTGPVEDFSVSGLPSGVTAAFNPDELEDSGESTLLTLTVSPSAPLGTHTLTISAESDDDAGCGDADATAYLTLTSGTFQLAANPQIISVVKPSRGNAWSSTSTVTVQPQGSFSSNVSLTSDATALGSWVKKHNFSDGTLTSSDRVVAWCVGKPIPIAPRSA
;
A
#
# COMPACT_ATOMS: atom_id res chain seq x y z
N MET A 1 5.75 -51.29 15.27
CA MET A 1 4.88 -51.99 14.31
C MET A 1 4.84 -53.46 14.67
N SER A 2 3.66 -53.99 15.01
CA SER A 2 3.48 -55.43 15.21
C SER A 2 3.33 -56.11 13.85
N PRO A 3 3.96 -57.29 13.61
CA PRO A 3 3.78 -57.99 12.35
C PRO A 3 2.33 -58.46 12.20
N PHE A 4 1.73 -58.16 11.05
CA PHE A 4 0.39 -58.63 10.68
C PHE A 4 0.47 -60.13 10.35
N THR A 5 -0.32 -60.97 11.02
CA THR A 5 -0.43 -62.41 10.72
C THR A 5 -1.80 -62.69 10.11
N GLY A 6 -1.88 -62.67 8.78
CA GLY A 6 -3.07 -63.09 8.01
C GLY A 6 -2.72 -64.23 7.06
N SER A 7 -3.54 -65.28 7.02
CA SER A 7 -3.42 -66.36 6.03
C SER A 7 -4.15 -65.94 4.76
N LEU A 8 -3.45 -65.90 3.62
CA LEU A 8 -4.02 -65.57 2.30
C LEU A 8 -4.31 -66.84 1.47
N ASP A 9 -5.39 -66.80 0.69
CA ASP A 9 -5.85 -67.88 -0.19
C ASP A 9 -5.01 -67.93 -1.49
N PRO A 10 -4.40 -69.08 -1.86
CA PRO A 10 -3.40 -69.17 -2.93
C PRO A 10 -3.91 -68.98 -4.38
N GLU A 11 -5.22 -68.96 -4.63
CA GLU A 11 -5.79 -68.91 -6.00
C GLU A 11 -6.36 -67.53 -6.40
N ALA A 12 -6.42 -66.57 -5.47
CA ALA A 12 -6.84 -65.20 -5.76
C ALA A 12 -5.62 -64.30 -5.86
N SER A 13 -5.63 -63.31 -6.77
CA SER A 13 -4.71 -62.18 -6.71
C SER A 13 -4.93 -61.46 -5.37
N ALA A 14 -4.17 -61.87 -4.35
CA ALA A 14 -4.29 -61.35 -3.01
C ALA A 14 -3.53 -60.02 -2.93
N TRP A 15 -4.27 -58.92 -2.77
CA TRP A 15 -3.72 -57.61 -2.49
C TRP A 15 -3.81 -57.38 -0.97
N ALA A 16 -2.76 -56.80 -0.39
CA ALA A 16 -2.73 -56.37 1.00
C ALA A 16 -2.64 -54.84 1.01
N THR A 17 -3.50 -54.19 1.79
CA THR A 17 -3.38 -52.75 2.06
C THR A 17 -2.42 -52.55 3.22
N VAL A 18 -1.41 -51.72 3.03
CA VAL A 18 -0.55 -51.23 4.11
C VAL A 18 -1.05 -49.86 4.50
N GLU A 19 -1.59 -49.74 5.70
CA GLU A 19 -1.91 -48.43 6.30
C GLU A 19 -0.67 -47.90 7.01
N VAL A 20 -0.25 -46.69 6.63
CA VAL A 20 0.86 -46.00 7.28
C VAL A 20 0.25 -45.05 8.30
N ASP A 21 0.43 -45.36 9.58
CA ASP A 21 0.02 -44.48 10.67
C ASP A 21 1.09 -43.41 10.89
N THR A 22 0.75 -42.16 10.56
CA THR A 22 1.62 -40.99 10.73
C THR A 22 1.37 -40.24 12.04
N SER A 23 0.43 -40.70 12.88
CA SER A 23 0.03 -40.00 14.11
C SER A 23 1.12 -39.92 15.18
N SER A 24 2.18 -40.73 15.04
CA SER A 24 3.34 -40.75 15.94
C SER A 24 4.56 -40.00 15.41
N LEU A 25 4.48 -39.30 14.27
CA LEU A 25 5.59 -38.47 13.80
C LEU A 25 5.81 -37.32 14.78
N PRO A 26 7.06 -37.04 15.21
CA PRO A 26 7.34 -35.94 16.12
C PRO A 26 7.03 -34.60 15.42
N PRO A 27 6.44 -33.61 16.09
CA PRO A 27 6.35 -32.27 15.54
C PRO A 27 7.76 -31.69 15.38
N GLY A 28 8.12 -31.19 14.19
CA GLY A 28 9.40 -30.56 13.95
C GLY A 28 9.56 -30.04 12.52
N PRO A 29 10.42 -29.03 12.29
CA PRO A 29 10.59 -28.45 10.96
C PRO A 29 11.31 -29.42 10.04
N GLY A 30 10.63 -29.85 8.96
CA GLY A 30 11.26 -30.51 7.81
C GLY A 30 10.54 -31.75 7.27
N PRO A 31 10.85 -32.18 6.03
CA PRO A 31 10.25 -33.36 5.44
C PRO A 31 10.71 -34.64 6.14
N PHE A 32 9.77 -35.43 6.64
CA PHE A 32 10.07 -36.76 7.16
C PHE A 32 10.17 -37.76 6.00
N THR A 33 11.40 -38.17 5.68
CA THR A 33 11.63 -39.30 4.76
C THR A 33 11.64 -40.60 5.56
N GLY A 34 10.52 -41.32 5.56
CA GLY A 34 10.41 -42.64 6.17
C GLY A 34 10.63 -43.75 5.15
N HIS A 35 11.37 -44.80 5.52
CA HIS A 35 11.44 -46.02 4.73
C HIS A 35 10.67 -47.13 5.45
N VAL A 36 9.69 -47.72 4.78
CA VAL A 36 8.99 -48.90 5.27
C VAL A 36 9.42 -50.09 4.42
N ASP A 37 10.20 -50.98 5.01
CA ASP A 37 10.54 -52.25 4.38
C ASP A 37 9.36 -53.22 4.55
N VAL A 38 8.68 -53.55 3.45
CA VAL A 38 7.56 -54.49 3.45
C VAL A 38 8.07 -55.86 3.03
N TYR A 39 7.99 -56.81 3.95
CA TYR A 39 8.35 -58.21 3.69
C TYR A 39 7.11 -58.96 3.20
N LEU A 40 7.04 -59.23 1.90
CA LEU A 40 6.05 -60.15 1.35
C LEU A 40 6.60 -61.58 1.47
N LYS A 41 6.08 -62.35 2.42
CA LYS A 41 6.33 -63.79 2.50
C LYS A 41 5.32 -64.52 1.63
N TYR A 42 5.80 -65.26 0.63
CA TYR A 42 4.97 -66.22 -0.08
C TYR A 42 5.35 -67.62 0.39
N ALA A 43 4.36 -68.42 0.78
CA ALA A 43 4.55 -69.85 0.98
C ALA A 43 3.85 -70.56 -0.19
N SER A 44 4.60 -71.11 -1.15
CA SER A 44 3.98 -71.97 -2.16
C SER A 44 3.54 -73.27 -1.51
N ARG A 45 2.25 -73.61 -1.52
CA ARG A 45 1.82 -74.99 -1.24
C ARG A 45 2.25 -75.86 -2.42
N ASN A 46 3.27 -76.70 -2.19
CA ASN A 46 3.61 -77.90 -2.96
C ASN A 46 3.49 -77.80 -4.49
N ILE A 47 4.54 -77.33 -5.16
CA ILE A 47 4.83 -77.82 -6.51
C ILE A 47 5.30 -79.27 -6.35
N SER A 48 4.55 -80.23 -6.90
CA SER A 48 4.89 -81.66 -6.81
C SER A 48 6.29 -81.91 -7.40
N GLY A 49 7.27 -82.15 -6.53
CA GLY A 49 8.67 -82.39 -6.91
C GLY A 49 9.70 -81.54 -6.15
N SER A 50 9.30 -80.52 -5.39
CA SER A 50 10.25 -79.72 -4.60
C SER A 50 10.49 -80.33 -3.21
N PRO A 51 11.74 -80.41 -2.68
CA PRO A 51 12.02 -80.93 -1.35
C PRO A 51 11.26 -80.15 -0.28
N ALA A 52 10.67 -80.86 0.69
CA ALA A 52 9.96 -80.24 1.80
C ALA A 52 10.87 -79.28 2.57
N GLY A 53 10.47 -78.00 2.66
CA GLY A 53 11.09 -77.03 3.58
C GLY A 53 11.92 -75.90 2.97
N GLN A 54 11.84 -75.63 1.68
CA GLN A 54 12.42 -74.39 1.12
C GLN A 54 11.40 -73.25 1.31
N ASP A 55 11.51 -72.52 2.42
CA ASP A 55 10.92 -71.18 2.53
C ASP A 55 11.56 -70.34 1.41
N LEU A 56 10.81 -70.13 0.33
CA LEU A 56 11.24 -69.20 -0.70
C LEU A 56 10.92 -67.79 -0.18
N ASP A 57 11.79 -67.30 0.71
CA ASP A 57 11.73 -65.91 1.16
C ASP A 57 11.85 -65.02 -0.08
N GLY A 58 10.73 -64.43 -0.51
CA GLY A 58 10.72 -63.44 -1.59
C GLY A 58 11.69 -62.30 -1.23
N SER A 59 12.42 -61.78 -2.23
CA SER A 59 13.28 -60.63 -2.00
C SER A 59 12.42 -59.46 -1.50
N PRO A 60 12.78 -58.79 -0.39
CA PRO A 60 11.95 -57.74 0.19
C PRO A 60 11.75 -56.62 -0.84
N THR A 61 10.50 -56.16 -0.99
CA THR A 61 10.19 -54.99 -1.82
C THR A 61 10.12 -53.77 -0.90
N ARG A 62 10.98 -52.79 -1.15
CA ARG A 62 11.02 -51.56 -0.37
C ARG A 62 9.96 -50.58 -0.89
N VAL A 63 9.11 -50.09 0.00
CA VAL A 63 8.15 -49.02 -0.30
C VAL A 63 8.67 -47.75 0.37
N THR A 64 8.90 -46.72 -0.44
CA THR A 64 9.26 -45.39 0.08
C THR A 64 7.98 -44.60 0.32
N VAL A 65 7.84 -44.04 1.52
CA VAL A 65 6.74 -43.14 1.87
C VAL A 65 7.36 -41.79 2.15
N GLU A 66 7.07 -40.82 1.28
CA GLU A 66 7.48 -39.43 1.50
C GLU A 66 6.33 -38.70 2.18
N VAL A 67 6.58 -38.18 3.38
CA VAL A 67 5.65 -37.31 4.09
C VAL A 67 6.23 -35.90 4.05
N SER A 68 5.56 -35.00 3.32
CA SER A 68 5.90 -33.58 3.29
C SER A 68 4.96 -32.82 4.21
N GLU A 69 5.50 -32.13 5.20
CA GLU A 69 4.77 -31.14 5.97
C GLU A 69 4.78 -29.80 5.23
N PRO A 70 3.75 -28.95 5.39
CA PRO A 70 3.75 -27.63 4.79
C PRO A 70 4.80 -26.75 5.47
N GLN A 71 5.57 -26.00 4.68
CA GLN A 71 6.64 -25.14 5.20
C GLN A 71 6.04 -24.00 6.06
N PRO A 72 6.65 -23.66 7.21
CA PRO A 72 6.33 -22.44 7.95
C PRO A 72 6.43 -21.21 7.05
N TYR A 73 5.50 -20.27 7.21
CA TYR A 73 5.56 -18.98 6.53
C TYR A 73 4.75 -17.94 7.31
N PHE A 74 4.95 -16.66 7.00
CA PHE A 74 4.08 -15.59 7.47
C PHE A 74 3.57 -14.76 6.29
N GLU A 75 2.48 -14.04 6.51
CA GLU A 75 1.95 -13.06 5.56
C GLU A 75 1.99 -11.67 6.17
N LEU A 76 2.29 -10.66 5.33
CA LEU A 76 2.19 -9.26 5.71
C LEU A 76 0.94 -8.63 5.11
N SER A 77 0.30 -7.75 5.89
CA SER A 77 -0.76 -6.88 5.40
C SER A 77 -0.54 -5.44 5.84
N ALA A 78 -0.88 -4.48 4.97
CA ALA A 78 -0.76 -3.06 5.26
C ALA A 78 -2.15 -2.41 5.29
N VAL A 79 -2.45 -1.75 6.42
CA VAL A 79 -3.75 -1.13 6.68
C VAL A 79 -3.57 0.37 6.96
N PRO A 80 -4.27 1.25 6.22
CA PRO A 80 -5.11 0.96 5.05
C PRO A 80 -4.28 0.56 3.82
N SER A 81 -4.86 -0.17 2.86
CA SER A 81 -4.14 -0.56 1.64
C SER A 81 -3.85 0.61 0.69
N ALA A 82 -4.53 1.74 0.85
CA ALA A 82 -4.28 2.96 0.10
C ALA A 82 -4.53 4.21 0.95
N GLN A 83 -3.70 5.23 0.77
CA GLN A 83 -3.91 6.56 1.34
C GLN A 83 -3.76 7.65 0.29
N THR A 84 -4.49 8.75 0.49
CA THR A 84 -4.32 9.98 -0.26
C THR A 84 -3.82 11.07 0.67
N VAL A 85 -2.69 11.67 0.32
CA VAL A 85 -2.10 12.80 1.04
C VAL A 85 -2.14 14.01 0.13
N THR A 86 -2.73 15.11 0.61
CA THR A 86 -2.71 16.39 -0.11
C THR A 86 -1.54 17.23 0.38
N LEU A 87 -0.55 17.43 -0.49
CA LEU A 87 0.63 18.24 -0.24
C LEU A 87 0.27 19.73 -0.19
N GLY A 88 0.83 20.40 0.81
CA GLY A 88 0.85 21.85 0.94
C GLY A 88 2.29 22.36 0.98
N GLY A 89 2.50 23.51 1.61
CA GLY A 89 3.82 24.13 1.71
C GLY A 89 4.73 23.56 2.81
N GLN A 90 4.26 22.56 3.56
CA GLN A 90 4.99 21.92 4.65
C GLN A 90 4.97 20.40 4.48
N ALA A 91 5.91 19.72 5.13
CA ALA A 91 5.94 18.27 5.16
C ALA A 91 4.71 17.71 5.88
N VAL A 92 4.20 16.58 5.39
CA VAL A 92 3.01 15.90 5.95
C VAL A 92 3.40 14.49 6.33
N THR A 93 2.93 14.02 7.49
CA THR A 93 3.12 12.64 7.93
C THR A 93 1.87 11.81 7.65
N THR A 94 2.07 10.55 7.29
CA THR A 94 0.99 9.57 7.11
C THR A 94 1.48 8.19 7.53
N THR A 95 0.55 7.30 7.90
CA THR A 95 0.92 6.04 8.57
C THR A 95 0.16 4.85 8.02
N TYR A 96 0.86 3.71 7.94
CA TYR A 96 0.32 2.38 7.69
C TYR A 96 0.58 1.50 8.91
N SER A 97 -0.41 0.73 9.33
CA SER A 97 -0.22 -0.38 10.26
C SER A 97 0.11 -1.62 9.44
N VAL A 98 1.28 -2.19 9.65
CA VAL A 98 1.75 -3.40 8.97
C VAL A 98 1.62 -4.55 9.95
N ILE A 99 0.80 -5.55 9.61
CA ILE A 99 0.45 -6.68 10.47
C ILE A 99 1.12 -7.94 9.91
N ALA A 100 1.70 -8.77 10.78
CA ALA A 100 2.28 -10.06 10.43
C ALA A 100 1.43 -11.21 10.99
N ASP A 101 0.97 -12.12 10.14
CA ASP A 101 0.18 -13.30 10.52
C ASP A 101 0.98 -14.58 10.22
N PHE A 102 1.14 -15.45 11.23
CA PHE A 102 2.01 -16.63 11.13
C PHE A 102 1.20 -17.88 10.80
N PHE A 103 1.75 -18.73 9.93
CA PHE A 103 1.11 -19.94 9.43
C PHE A 103 2.03 -21.16 9.55
N ASN A 104 1.42 -22.36 9.54
CA ASN A 104 2.12 -23.64 9.56
C ASN A 104 3.16 -23.79 10.69
N GLY A 105 2.90 -23.21 11.86
CA GLY A 105 3.79 -23.32 13.01
C GLY A 105 5.01 -22.39 12.95
N CYS A 106 4.98 -21.34 12.12
CA CYS A 106 5.95 -20.26 12.20
C CYS A 106 5.91 -19.62 13.61
N THR A 107 7.09 -19.47 14.22
CA THR A 107 7.28 -18.85 15.55
C THR A 107 8.48 -17.91 15.60
N GLY A 108 9.08 -17.61 14.44
CA GLY A 108 10.23 -16.71 14.37
C GLY A 108 9.80 -15.27 14.48
N PRO A 109 10.59 -14.41 15.17
CA PRO A 109 10.36 -12.99 15.07
C PRO A 109 10.49 -12.54 13.61
N VAL A 110 9.69 -11.55 13.24
CA VAL A 110 9.77 -10.86 11.96
C VAL A 110 10.55 -9.56 12.16
N GLU A 111 11.65 -9.43 11.43
CA GLU A 111 12.63 -8.35 11.50
C GLU A 111 12.94 -7.76 10.11
N ASP A 112 13.92 -6.85 10.05
CA ASP A 112 14.42 -6.24 8.82
C ASP A 112 13.35 -5.60 7.91
N PHE A 113 12.37 -4.94 8.53
CA PHE A 113 11.35 -4.19 7.79
C PHE A 113 11.96 -3.14 6.86
N SER A 114 11.60 -3.25 5.58
CA SER A 114 12.01 -2.31 4.55
C SER A 114 10.83 -1.89 3.68
N VAL A 115 10.97 -0.75 3.01
CA VAL A 115 9.98 -0.27 2.05
C VAL A 115 10.64 0.29 0.81
N SER A 116 10.16 -0.15 -0.35
CA SER A 116 10.60 0.30 -1.66
C SER A 116 9.44 0.94 -2.43
N GLY A 117 9.76 1.63 -3.54
CA GLY A 117 8.76 2.37 -4.33
C GLY A 117 8.38 3.75 -3.77
N LEU A 118 9.09 4.23 -2.74
CA LEU A 118 8.90 5.58 -2.20
C LEU A 118 9.25 6.66 -3.24
N PRO A 119 8.42 7.70 -3.42
CA PRO A 119 8.77 8.82 -4.27
C PRO A 119 9.89 9.67 -3.65
N SER A 120 10.64 10.39 -4.49
CA SER A 120 11.74 11.25 -4.03
C SER A 120 11.25 12.28 -3.02
N GLY A 121 11.91 12.36 -1.86
CA GLY A 121 11.52 13.27 -0.77
C GLY A 121 10.52 12.67 0.21
N VAL A 122 10.24 11.37 0.14
CA VAL A 122 9.55 10.62 1.19
C VAL A 122 10.54 9.78 1.96
N THR A 123 10.46 9.82 3.29
CA THR A 123 11.21 8.95 4.20
C THR A 123 10.26 8.04 4.97
N ALA A 124 10.73 6.83 5.30
CA ALA A 124 9.98 5.84 6.06
C ALA A 124 10.69 5.49 7.36
N ALA A 125 9.90 5.16 8.39
CA ALA A 125 10.38 4.61 9.65
C ALA A 125 9.36 3.61 10.20
N PHE A 126 9.85 2.49 10.73
CA PHE A 126 9.06 1.46 11.40
C PHE A 126 9.24 1.58 12.92
N ASN A 127 8.19 1.29 13.68
CA ASN A 127 8.25 1.24 15.14
C ASN A 127 7.06 0.41 15.67
N PRO A 128 7.30 -0.74 16.33
CA PRO A 128 8.61 -1.39 16.55
C PRO A 128 9.30 -1.84 15.25
N ASP A 129 10.59 -2.15 15.30
CA ASP A 129 11.40 -2.66 14.18
C ASP A 129 11.45 -4.20 14.12
N GLU A 130 10.86 -4.87 15.10
CA GLU A 130 10.72 -6.33 15.20
C GLU A 130 9.32 -6.67 15.73
N LEU A 131 8.77 -7.80 15.30
CA LEU A 131 7.51 -8.38 15.80
C LEU A 131 7.76 -9.81 16.28
N GLU A 132 7.45 -10.10 17.54
CA GLU A 132 7.78 -11.40 18.16
C GLU A 132 6.71 -12.46 17.89
N ASP A 133 5.45 -12.03 17.76
CA ASP A 133 4.28 -12.92 17.72
C ASP A 133 3.33 -12.65 16.53
N SER A 134 2.54 -13.67 16.19
CA SER A 134 1.47 -13.55 15.18
C SER A 134 0.41 -12.53 15.59
N GLY A 135 -0.03 -11.74 14.62
CA GLY A 135 -1.06 -10.71 14.78
C GLY A 135 -0.54 -9.41 15.38
N GLU A 136 0.77 -9.31 15.65
CA GLU A 136 1.40 -8.05 16.02
C GLU A 136 1.53 -7.12 14.80
N SER A 137 1.77 -5.84 15.09
CA SER A 137 1.88 -4.84 14.04
C SER A 137 2.96 -3.81 14.31
N THR A 138 3.65 -3.39 13.25
CA THR A 138 4.54 -2.23 13.25
C THR A 138 3.87 -1.02 12.61
N LEU A 139 4.17 0.17 13.12
CA LEU A 139 3.69 1.42 12.54
C LEU A 139 4.71 1.97 11.53
N LEU A 140 4.41 1.83 10.25
CA LEU A 140 5.14 2.49 9.18
C LEU A 140 4.73 3.95 9.09
N THR A 141 5.63 4.85 9.48
CA THR A 141 5.45 6.31 9.37
C THR A 141 6.17 6.85 8.14
N LEU A 142 5.41 7.44 7.23
CA LEU A 142 5.95 8.14 6.07
C LEU A 142 5.95 9.65 6.31
N THR A 143 7.09 10.29 6.11
CA THR A 143 7.21 11.76 6.10
C THR A 143 7.37 12.23 4.66
N VAL A 144 6.40 12.99 4.17
CA VAL A 144 6.31 13.40 2.77
C VAL A 144 6.70 14.85 2.61
N SER A 145 7.75 15.11 1.82
CA SER A 145 8.17 16.46 1.44
C SER A 145 7.09 17.17 0.62
N PRO A 146 6.92 18.50 0.77
CA PRO A 146 6.02 19.29 -0.10
C PRO A 146 6.44 19.29 -1.57
N SER A 147 7.68 18.91 -1.89
CA SER A 147 8.20 18.78 -3.26
C SER A 147 8.08 17.37 -3.85
N ALA A 148 7.48 16.43 -3.11
CA ALA A 148 7.34 15.05 -3.58
C ALA A 148 6.50 14.98 -4.88
N PRO A 149 6.89 14.16 -5.87
CA PRO A 149 6.14 14.00 -7.11
C PRO A 149 4.68 13.61 -6.88
N LEU A 150 3.76 14.37 -7.46
CA LEU A 150 2.33 14.06 -7.44
C LEU A 150 2.01 12.78 -8.23
N GLY A 151 0.94 12.11 -7.86
CA GLY A 151 0.50 10.86 -8.48
C GLY A 151 0.40 9.71 -7.48
N THR A 152 0.04 8.54 -7.98
CA THR A 152 -0.05 7.30 -7.20
C THR A 152 1.26 6.54 -7.28
N HIS A 153 1.81 6.24 -6.11
CA HIS A 153 3.04 5.47 -5.93
C HIS A 153 2.69 4.12 -5.29
N THR A 154 3.26 3.05 -5.82
CA THR A 154 3.11 1.70 -5.26
C THR A 154 4.24 1.47 -4.28
N LEU A 155 3.91 1.12 -3.05
CA LEU A 155 4.84 0.81 -1.99
C LEU A 155 4.88 -0.70 -1.80
N THR A 156 6.08 -1.25 -1.82
CA THR A 156 6.33 -2.66 -1.46
C THR A 156 7.01 -2.66 -0.10
N ILE A 157 6.33 -3.21 0.89
CA ILE A 157 6.81 -3.37 2.25
C ILE A 157 7.28 -4.81 2.38
N SER A 158 8.52 -5.02 2.76
CA SER A 158 9.13 -6.34 2.91
C SER A 158 9.61 -6.52 4.35
N ALA A 159 9.56 -7.74 4.84
CA ALA A 159 10.19 -8.13 6.09
C ALA A 159 10.70 -9.57 5.98
N GLU A 160 11.67 -9.91 6.81
CA GLU A 160 12.32 -11.22 6.85
C GLU A 160 12.07 -11.81 8.24
N SER A 161 11.90 -13.13 8.34
CA SER A 161 11.94 -13.80 9.64
C SER A 161 13.33 -14.36 9.90
N ASP A 162 13.76 -14.43 11.16
CA ASP A 162 15.00 -15.12 11.52
C ASP A 162 15.08 -16.52 10.87
N ASP A 163 16.24 -16.83 10.29
CA ASP A 163 16.53 -18.06 9.53
C ASP A 163 16.28 -19.33 10.37
N ASP A 164 16.46 -19.26 11.70
CA ASP A 164 16.26 -20.39 12.62
C ASP A 164 14.78 -20.80 12.74
N ALA A 165 13.84 -19.91 12.42
CA ALA A 165 12.41 -20.21 12.42
C ALA A 165 11.88 -20.70 11.06
N GLY A 166 12.63 -20.48 9.99
CA GLY A 166 12.36 -21.02 8.66
C GLY A 166 11.08 -20.48 7.99
N CYS A 167 10.56 -19.33 8.42
CA CYS A 167 9.34 -18.74 7.85
C CYS A 167 9.59 -17.96 6.54
N GLY A 168 10.84 -17.59 6.26
CA GLY A 168 11.26 -16.93 5.02
C GLY A 168 10.95 -15.43 4.99
N ASP A 169 10.61 -14.92 3.81
CA ASP A 169 10.34 -13.50 3.59
C ASP A 169 8.89 -13.29 3.15
N ALA A 170 8.34 -12.12 3.43
CA ALA A 170 7.02 -11.75 2.95
C ALA A 170 6.93 -10.28 2.51
N ASP A 171 6.01 -10.03 1.57
CA ASP A 171 5.74 -8.72 1.02
C ASP A 171 4.28 -8.29 1.25
N ALA A 172 4.09 -7.01 1.57
CA ALA A 172 2.80 -6.34 1.52
C ALA A 172 2.83 -5.18 0.51
N THR A 173 1.72 -4.97 -0.20
CA THR A 173 1.57 -3.85 -1.13
C THR A 173 0.65 -2.79 -0.55
N ALA A 174 1.08 -1.52 -0.60
CA ALA A 174 0.27 -0.36 -0.25
C ALA A 174 0.37 0.74 -1.32
N TYR A 175 -0.60 1.67 -1.35
CA TYR A 175 -0.64 2.75 -2.34
C TYR A 175 -0.65 4.13 -1.68
N LEU A 176 0.32 4.97 -2.04
CA LEU A 176 0.37 6.37 -1.62
C LEU A 176 0.02 7.28 -2.79
N THR A 177 -1.11 7.95 -2.72
CA THR A 177 -1.52 8.96 -3.71
C THR A 177 -1.22 10.36 -3.21
N LEU A 178 -0.32 11.06 -3.88
CA LEU A 178 0.04 12.44 -3.58
C LEU A 178 -0.73 13.39 -4.49
N THR A 179 -1.48 14.30 -3.86
CA THR A 179 -2.28 15.33 -4.54
C THR A 179 -1.84 16.71 -4.09
N SER A 180 -2.15 17.76 -4.86
CA SER A 180 -1.93 19.14 -4.43
C SER A 180 -3.25 19.81 -4.06
N GLY A 181 -3.21 20.73 -3.09
CA GLY A 181 -4.34 21.62 -2.83
C GLY A 181 -4.69 22.48 -4.05
N THR A 182 -5.92 22.99 -4.08
CA THR A 182 -6.40 23.91 -5.12
C THR A 182 -6.89 25.21 -4.47
N PHE A 183 -7.39 26.17 -5.25
CA PHE A 183 -8.01 27.37 -4.70
C PHE A 183 -9.18 27.83 -5.57
N GLN A 184 -10.06 28.63 -4.97
CA GLN A 184 -11.14 29.32 -5.67
C GLN A 184 -11.03 30.83 -5.47
N LEU A 185 -11.55 31.60 -6.43
CA LEU A 185 -11.63 33.05 -6.31
C LEU A 185 -13.09 33.44 -6.03
N ALA A 186 -13.29 34.27 -5.01
CA ALA A 186 -14.59 34.84 -4.67
C ALA A 186 -14.53 36.37 -4.78
N ALA A 187 -15.50 36.97 -5.47
CA ALA A 187 -15.63 38.42 -5.60
C ALA A 187 -16.85 38.90 -4.81
N ASN A 188 -16.68 39.96 -4.00
CA ASN A 188 -17.79 40.56 -3.26
C ASN A 188 -17.71 42.10 -3.29
N PRO A 189 -18.72 42.81 -3.85
CA PRO A 189 -19.86 42.25 -4.60
C PRO A 189 -19.44 41.65 -5.95
N GLN A 190 -20.17 40.63 -6.43
CA GLN A 190 -19.93 40.01 -7.74
C GLN A 190 -20.31 40.93 -8.91
N ILE A 191 -21.23 41.87 -8.68
CA ILE A 191 -21.67 42.86 -9.66
C ILE A 191 -21.45 44.23 -9.07
N ILE A 192 -20.73 45.09 -9.80
CA ILE A 192 -20.59 46.50 -9.47
C ILE A 192 -21.42 47.31 -10.46
N SER A 193 -22.31 48.15 -9.94
CA SER A 193 -23.02 49.16 -10.75
C SER A 193 -22.37 50.53 -10.55
N VAL A 194 -21.89 51.14 -11.64
CA VAL A 194 -21.32 52.50 -11.60
C VAL A 194 -22.27 53.43 -12.34
N VAL A 195 -22.81 54.43 -11.64
CA VAL A 195 -23.62 55.47 -12.28
C VAL A 195 -22.68 56.61 -12.66
N LYS A 196 -22.59 56.92 -13.95
CA LYS A 196 -21.99 58.17 -14.44
C LYS A 196 -23.02 59.29 -14.23
N PRO A 197 -22.77 60.27 -13.37
CA PRO A 197 -23.62 61.42 -13.20
C PRO A 197 -23.10 62.63 -13.97
N SER A 198 -23.89 63.69 -13.85
CA SER A 198 -24.08 64.66 -14.91
C SER A 198 -23.00 65.76 -14.97
N ARG A 199 -22.10 65.88 -13.97
CA ARG A 199 -21.03 66.88 -13.93
C ARG A 199 -19.79 66.43 -13.16
N GLY A 200 -18.62 66.62 -13.76
CA GLY A 200 -17.36 67.04 -13.11
C GLY A 200 -16.63 66.09 -12.15
N ASN A 201 -17.28 65.15 -11.48
CA ASN A 201 -16.60 64.35 -10.45
C ASN A 201 -16.08 63.02 -11.01
N ALA A 202 -15.13 62.42 -10.31
CA ALA A 202 -14.68 61.06 -10.57
C ALA A 202 -15.65 60.08 -9.89
N TRP A 203 -15.98 58.98 -10.56
CA TRP A 203 -16.80 57.87 -10.03
C TRP A 203 -15.89 56.70 -9.81
N SER A 204 -15.96 56.07 -8.63
CA SER A 204 -15.34 54.80 -8.36
C SER A 204 -16.29 53.87 -7.63
N SER A 205 -16.08 52.58 -7.83
CA SER A 205 -16.80 51.52 -7.14
C SER A 205 -15.86 50.33 -7.04
N THR A 206 -16.01 49.55 -5.97
CA THR A 206 -15.04 48.54 -5.59
C THR A 206 -15.65 47.16 -5.44
N SER A 207 -14.89 46.14 -5.84
CA SER A 207 -15.15 44.74 -5.53
C SER A 207 -13.89 44.17 -4.92
N THR A 208 -14.06 43.38 -3.88
CA THR A 208 -12.98 42.64 -3.24
C THR A 208 -12.91 41.25 -3.84
N VAL A 209 -11.78 40.89 -4.45
CA VAL A 209 -11.48 39.50 -4.80
C VAL A 209 -10.65 38.87 -3.69
N THR A 210 -11.10 37.73 -3.18
CA THR A 210 -10.43 36.93 -2.15
C THR A 210 -10.05 35.57 -2.72
N VAL A 211 -8.85 35.08 -2.38
CA VAL A 211 -8.42 33.70 -2.63
C VAL A 211 -8.95 32.82 -1.51
N GLN A 212 -9.68 31.76 -1.84
CA GLN A 212 -10.18 30.75 -0.92
C GLN A 212 -9.41 29.44 -1.16
N PRO A 213 -8.43 29.10 -0.31
CA PRO A 213 -7.70 27.84 -0.40
C PRO A 213 -8.66 26.63 -0.26
N GLN A 214 -8.35 25.56 -0.98
CA GLN A 214 -9.04 24.27 -0.91
C GLN A 214 -8.00 23.17 -0.61
N GLY A 215 -8.29 22.32 0.36
CA GLY A 215 -7.32 21.36 0.88
C GLY A 215 -6.13 22.07 1.54
N SER A 216 -4.91 21.59 1.29
CA SER A 216 -3.66 22.10 1.86
C SER A 216 -2.97 23.18 1.00
N PHE A 217 -3.72 23.83 0.09
CA PHE A 217 -3.15 24.87 -0.76
C PHE A 217 -2.53 26.00 0.06
N SER A 218 -1.24 26.24 -0.16
CA SER A 218 -0.48 27.28 0.53
C SER A 218 0.47 28.04 -0.39
N SER A 219 0.27 27.91 -1.71
CA SER A 219 1.08 28.62 -2.70
C SER A 219 0.51 30.02 -2.94
N ASN A 220 1.36 30.91 -3.46
CA ASN A 220 0.93 32.25 -3.80
C ASN A 220 0.11 32.21 -5.09
N VAL A 221 -0.97 32.99 -5.15
CA VAL A 221 -1.74 33.18 -6.37
C VAL A 221 -1.37 34.50 -7.01
N SER A 222 -0.84 34.45 -8.24
CA SER A 222 -0.60 35.65 -9.05
C SER A 222 -1.84 35.96 -9.88
N LEU A 223 -2.45 37.11 -9.64
CA LEU A 223 -3.56 37.62 -10.44
C LEU A 223 -3.04 38.60 -11.49
N THR A 224 -3.50 38.44 -12.73
CA THR A 224 -3.34 39.44 -13.79
C THR A 224 -4.69 39.98 -14.19
N SER A 225 -4.75 41.27 -14.55
CA SER A 225 -5.97 41.90 -15.07
C SER A 225 -5.80 42.16 -16.56
N ASP A 226 -6.68 41.55 -17.38
CA ASP A 226 -6.78 41.87 -18.79
C ASP A 226 -7.99 42.78 -19.01
N ALA A 227 -7.73 44.09 -19.02
CA ALA A 227 -8.75 45.12 -19.25
C ALA A 227 -8.71 45.57 -20.71
N THR A 228 -8.78 44.63 -21.65
CA THR A 228 -8.67 44.92 -23.09
C THR A 228 -9.93 45.58 -23.68
N ALA A 229 -11.06 45.62 -22.96
CA ALA A 229 -12.36 45.96 -23.57
C ALA A 229 -13.00 47.32 -23.19
N LEU A 230 -12.44 48.14 -22.28
CA LEU A 230 -13.15 49.34 -21.76
C LEU A 230 -12.41 50.68 -21.86
N GLY A 231 -11.29 50.78 -22.58
CA GLY A 231 -10.52 52.02 -22.71
C GLY A 231 -9.87 52.50 -21.40
N SER A 232 -9.32 53.72 -21.37
CA SER A 232 -8.51 54.29 -20.26
C SER A 232 -9.24 54.53 -18.91
N TRP A 233 -10.36 53.86 -18.66
CA TRP A 233 -11.28 54.09 -17.53
C TRP A 233 -11.06 53.15 -16.34
N VAL A 234 -10.21 52.12 -16.51
CA VAL A 234 -9.79 51.21 -15.42
C VAL A 234 -8.37 51.59 -15.01
N LYS A 235 -8.20 52.11 -13.79
CA LYS A 235 -6.85 52.27 -13.20
C LYS A 235 -6.48 50.98 -12.48
N LYS A 236 -5.39 50.36 -12.92
CA LYS A 236 -4.83 49.15 -12.30
C LYS A 236 -4.33 49.50 -10.91
N HIS A 237 -4.64 48.68 -9.91
CA HIS A 237 -3.72 48.55 -8.79
C HIS A 237 -2.50 47.80 -9.35
N ASN A 238 -1.34 48.45 -9.42
CA ASN A 238 -0.10 47.71 -9.65
C ASN A 238 0.10 46.85 -8.41
N PHE A 239 0.03 45.53 -8.58
CA PHE A 239 0.49 44.59 -7.58
C PHE A 239 1.97 44.92 -7.32
N SER A 240 2.32 45.36 -6.12
CA SER A 240 3.70 45.74 -5.81
C SER A 240 4.64 44.53 -5.72
N ASP A 241 4.10 43.32 -5.60
CA ASP A 241 4.87 42.06 -5.51
C ASP A 241 4.26 40.86 -6.27
N GLY A 242 3.01 40.95 -6.76
CA GLY A 242 2.39 39.90 -7.58
C GLY A 242 2.00 38.62 -6.84
N THR A 243 1.98 38.64 -5.51
CA THR A 243 1.69 37.47 -4.68
C THR A 243 0.61 37.75 -3.65
N LEU A 244 -0.54 37.07 -3.77
CA LEU A 244 -1.61 37.12 -2.76
C LEU A 244 -1.57 35.86 -1.89
N THR A 245 -1.70 36.06 -0.59
CA THR A 245 -1.91 35.07 0.47
C THR A 245 -3.41 34.87 0.73
N SER A 246 -3.76 33.86 1.53
CA SER A 246 -5.15 33.54 1.92
C SER A 246 -5.89 34.68 2.64
N SER A 247 -5.19 35.74 3.04
CA SER A 247 -5.73 36.87 3.79
C SER A 247 -5.91 38.14 2.95
N ASP A 248 -5.48 38.13 1.68
CA ASP A 248 -5.40 39.35 0.89
C ASP A 248 -6.72 39.72 0.20
N ARG A 249 -6.95 41.04 0.08
CA ARG A 249 -8.15 41.66 -0.47
C ARG A 249 -7.75 42.54 -1.65
N VAL A 250 -8.20 42.20 -2.86
CA VAL A 250 -7.92 43.02 -4.06
C VAL A 250 -9.07 43.96 -4.33
N VAL A 251 -8.82 45.27 -4.32
CA VAL A 251 -9.83 46.30 -4.56
C VAL A 251 -9.70 46.86 -5.98
N ALA A 252 -10.66 46.56 -6.87
CA ALA A 252 -10.72 47.14 -8.22
C ALA A 252 -11.46 48.49 -8.22
N TRP A 253 -10.99 49.52 -8.91
CA TRP A 253 -11.67 50.84 -8.99
C TRP A 253 -11.76 51.27 -10.45
N CYS A 254 -12.97 51.58 -10.94
CA CYS A 254 -13.12 52.35 -12.18
C CYS A 254 -12.93 53.84 -11.87
N VAL A 255 -12.32 54.62 -12.76
CA VAL A 255 -12.21 56.09 -12.62
C VAL A 255 -12.53 56.74 -13.95
N GLY A 256 -13.53 57.61 -13.96
CA GLY A 256 -13.81 58.46 -15.11
C GLY A 256 -13.12 59.81 -15.08
N LYS A 257 -12.51 60.23 -16.20
CA LYS A 257 -12.02 61.60 -16.36
C LYS A 257 -13.20 62.55 -16.61
N PRO A 258 -13.24 63.74 -15.97
CA PRO A 258 -14.20 64.76 -16.33
C PRO A 258 -13.95 65.23 -17.78
N ILE A 259 -15.03 65.36 -18.55
CA ILE A 259 -14.99 65.98 -19.88
C ILE A 259 -14.83 67.50 -19.66
N PRO A 260 -13.79 68.16 -20.20
CA PRO A 260 -13.69 69.61 -20.10
C PRO A 260 -14.87 70.25 -20.84
N ILE A 261 -15.66 71.03 -20.11
CA ILE A 261 -16.72 71.84 -20.71
C ILE A 261 -16.01 73.04 -21.36
N ALA A 262 -16.00 73.14 -22.68
CA ALA A 262 -15.61 74.39 -23.34
C ALA A 262 -16.57 75.49 -22.86
N PRO A 263 -16.07 76.68 -22.47
CA PRO A 263 -16.95 77.75 -22.04
C PRO A 263 -17.92 78.07 -23.18
N ARG A 264 -19.22 78.03 -22.87
CA ARG A 264 -20.27 78.49 -23.76
C ARG A 264 -20.02 79.98 -23.94
N SER A 265 -19.59 80.42 -25.12
CA SER A 265 -19.52 81.84 -25.47
C SER A 265 -20.88 82.47 -25.18
N ALA A 266 -20.86 83.58 -24.45
CA ALA A 266 -22.04 84.35 -24.07
C ALA A 266 -22.85 84.81 -25.28
#